data_AF-A0A2M7C0J2-F1
#
_entry.id   AF-A0A2M7C0J2-F1
#
_cell.length_a   1.000
_cell.length_b   1.000
_cell.length_c   1.000
_cell.angle_alpha   90.00
_cell.angle_beta   90.00
_cell.angle_gamma   90.00
#
_symmetry.space_group_name_H-M   'P 1'
#
loop_
_entity.id
_entity.type
_entity.pdbx_description
1 polymer ?
#
loop_
_entity_poly.entity_id
_entity_poly.type
_entity_poly.pdbx_seq_one_letter_code
_entity_poly.pdbx_strand_id
1 'polypeptide(L)'
;YRVEIGVMFLATTVIRGVMMALFAWLANKTEKMVDISFRWWGVLTFAGIKGGLSIVMLTMIPASFEYLEMFKAVVIGVIMLSTFLYSMMLMLIIGRNKEHFRAEKLAEHP
;
A
#
# COMPACT_ATOMS: atom_id res chain seq x y z
N TYR A 1 -10.52 10.50 17.65
CA TYR A 1 -9.76 10.29 16.39
C TYR A 1 -8.58 9.34 16.46
N ARG A 2 -7.69 9.33 17.48
CA ARG A 2 -6.47 8.46 17.45
C ARG A 2 -6.77 6.96 17.26
N VAL A 3 -7.76 6.43 17.98
CA VAL A 3 -8.18 5.03 17.86
C VAL A 3 -8.81 4.76 16.48
N GLU A 4 -9.71 5.63 16.02
CA GLU A 4 -10.35 5.50 14.70
C GLU A 4 -9.35 5.55 13.55
N ILE A 5 -8.38 6.47 13.61
CA ILE A 5 -7.27 6.57 12.65
C ILE A 5 -6.46 5.26 12.66
N GLY A 6 -6.09 4.75 13.84
CA GLY A 6 -5.31 3.52 13.97
C GLY A 6 -6.05 2.29 13.43
N VAL A 7 -7.34 2.15 13.77
CA VAL A 7 -8.19 1.05 13.29
C VAL A 7 -8.38 1.13 11.77
N MET A 8 -8.69 2.31 11.22
CA MET A 8 -8.86 2.49 9.77
C MET A 8 -7.56 2.29 9.01
N PHE A 9 -6.44 2.75 9.57
CA PHE A 9 -5.12 2.48 9.02
C PHE A 9 -4.86 0.96 8.95
N LEU A 10 -5.06 0.24 10.06
CA LEU A 10 -4.83 -1.20 10.12
C LEU A 10 -5.77 -1.95 9.16
N ALA A 11 -7.07 -1.66 9.22
CA ALA A 11 -8.07 -2.29 8.35
C ALA A 11 -7.74 -2.09 6.87
N THR A 12 -7.43 -0.86 6.46
CA THR A 12 -7.11 -0.57 5.05
C THR A 12 -5.72 -1.07 4.63
N THR A 13 -4.82 -1.35 5.58
CA THR A 13 -3.54 -2.02 5.32
C THR A 13 -3.75 -3.52 5.09
N VAL A 14 -4.53 -4.17 5.96
CA VAL A 14 -4.88 -5.58 5.86
C VAL A 14 -5.63 -5.87 4.56
N ILE A 15 -6.67 -5.09 4.25
CA ILE A 15 -7.44 -5.23 3.00
C ILE A 15 -6.50 -5.15 1.78
N ARG A 16 -5.57 -4.20 1.78
CA ARG A 16 -4.60 -4.08 0.68
C ARG A 16 -3.70 -5.32 0.59
N GLY A 17 -3.14 -5.79 1.70
CA GLY A 17 -2.29 -6.97 1.72
C GLY A 17 -3.00 -8.19 1.16
N VAL A 18 -4.26 -8.40 1.56
CA VAL A 18 -5.11 -9.49 1.04
C VAL A 18 -5.38 -9.33 -0.45
N MET A 19 -5.78 -8.14 -0.91
CA MET A 19 -6.04 -7.88 -2.32
C MET A 19 -4.81 -8.10 -3.20
N MET A 20 -3.64 -7.66 -2.73
CA MET A 20 -2.38 -7.90 -3.45
C MET A 20 -1.95 -9.37 -3.40
N ALA A 21 -2.29 -10.11 -2.34
CA ALA A 21 -1.99 -11.53 -2.25
C ALA A 21 -2.85 -12.33 -3.24
N LEU A 22 -4.14 -12.00 -3.34
CA LEU A 22 -5.04 -12.56 -4.35
C LEU A 22 -4.56 -12.22 -5.76
N PHE A 23 -4.10 -10.98 -5.99
CA PHE A 23 -3.52 -10.57 -7.27
C PHE A 23 -2.26 -11.37 -7.61
N ALA A 24 -1.33 -11.53 -6.67
CA ALA A 24 -0.12 -12.33 -6.87
C ALA A 24 -0.46 -13.80 -7.20
N TRP A 25 -1.44 -14.38 -6.50
CA TRP A 25 -1.89 -15.74 -6.77
C TRP A 25 -2.50 -15.90 -8.17
N LEU A 26 -3.31 -14.93 -8.61
CA LEU A 26 -3.90 -14.94 -9.95
C LEU A 26 -2.84 -14.70 -11.05
N ALA A 27 -1.89 -13.80 -10.81
CA ALA A 27 -0.81 -13.49 -11.73
C ALA A 27 0.10 -14.71 -11.97
N ASN A 28 0.50 -15.43 -10.91
CA ASN A 28 1.33 -16.63 -11.00
C ASN A 28 0.64 -17.80 -11.71
N LYS A 29 -0.68 -17.74 -11.89
CA LYS A 29 -1.44 -18.74 -12.65
C LYS A 29 -1.45 -18.45 -14.16
N THR A 30 -0.98 -17.28 -14.57
CA THR A 30 -1.02 -16.81 -15.95
C THR A 30 0.39 -16.79 -16.54
N GLU A 31 0.66 -17.60 -17.56
CA GLU A 31 1.99 -17.73 -18.21
C GLU A 31 2.53 -16.45 -18.88
N LYS A 32 1.72 -15.37 -18.95
CA LYS A 32 2.10 -14.08 -19.54
C LYS A 32 2.72 -13.10 -18.54
N MET A 33 2.73 -13.38 -17.24
CA MET A 33 3.27 -12.48 -16.21
C MET A 33 4.47 -13.09 -15.49
N VAL A 34 5.42 -12.24 -15.09
CA VAL A 34 6.56 -12.62 -14.25
C VAL A 34 6.05 -13.14 -12.91
N ASP A 35 6.61 -14.27 -12.44
CA ASP A 35 6.26 -14.86 -11.16
C ASP A 35 6.44 -13.86 -10.01
N ILE A 36 5.33 -13.51 -9.39
CA ILE A 36 5.27 -12.66 -8.22
C ILE A 36 5.59 -13.53 -7.01
N SER A 37 6.90 -13.64 -6.70
CA SER A 37 7.37 -14.24 -5.46
C SER A 37 6.90 -13.44 -4.25
N PHE A 38 6.94 -14.05 -3.05
CA PHE A 38 6.54 -13.41 -1.79
C PHE A 38 7.24 -12.04 -1.55
N ARG A 39 8.46 -11.87 -2.08
CA ARG A 39 9.20 -10.60 -2.04
C ARG A 39 8.54 -9.51 -2.89
N TRP A 40 8.19 -9.84 -4.14
CA TRP A 40 7.52 -8.92 -5.05
C TRP A 40 6.11 -8.57 -4.58
N TRP A 41 5.40 -9.51 -3.96
CA TRP A 41 4.13 -9.22 -3.28
C TRP A 41 4.30 -8.15 -2.18
N GLY A 42 5.35 -8.27 -1.36
CA GLY A 42 5.67 -7.26 -0.35
C GLY A 42 5.94 -5.89 -0.97
N VAL A 43 6.78 -5.84 -2.01
CA VAL A 43 7.06 -4.61 -2.76
C VAL A 43 5.79 -4.00 -3.35
N LEU A 44 4.94 -4.80 -4.02
CA LEU A 44 3.67 -4.36 -4.60
C LEU A 44 2.71 -3.81 -3.54
N THR A 45 2.65 -4.43 -2.37
CA THR A 45 1.77 -4.03 -1.28
C THR A 45 2.16 -2.67 -0.70
N PHE A 46 3.45 -2.38 -0.57
CA PHE A 46 3.95 -1.16 0.07
C PHE A 46 4.36 -0.05 -0.90
N ALA A 47 4.50 -0.32 -2.20
CA ALA A 47 4.83 0.69 -3.20
C ALA A 47 3.70 1.73 -3.42
N GLY A 48 2.45 1.36 -3.16
CA GLY A 48 1.30 2.24 -3.41
C GLY A 48 1.14 3.35 -2.36
N ILE A 49 1.13 4.61 -2.77
CA ILE A 49 0.84 5.76 -1.88
C ILE A 49 -0.66 6.10 -1.95
N LYS A 50 -1.29 6.31 -0.79
CA LYS A 50 -2.66 6.89 -0.69
C LYS A 50 -2.51 8.40 -0.48
N GLY A 51 -3.25 9.24 -1.20
CA GLY A 51 -3.07 10.68 -1.08
C GLY A 51 -4.06 11.51 -1.90
N GLY A 52 -3.72 11.79 -3.16
CA GLY A 52 -4.43 12.77 -3.98
C GLY A 52 -5.93 12.51 -4.12
N LEU A 53 -6.32 11.33 -4.59
CA LEU A 53 -7.74 11.00 -4.80
C LEU A 53 -8.56 11.07 -3.51
N SER A 54 -7.99 10.63 -2.39
CA SER A 54 -8.66 10.63 -1.09
C SER A 54 -8.95 12.04 -0.58
N ILE A 55 -8.04 12.99 -0.82
CA ILE A 55 -8.22 14.40 -0.47
C ILE A 55 -9.28 15.04 -1.36
N VAL A 56 -9.26 14.79 -2.67
CA VAL A 56 -10.28 15.30 -3.59
C VAL A 56 -11.68 14.83 -3.18
N MET A 57 -11.83 13.55 -2.82
CA MET A 57 -13.11 13.03 -2.37
C MET A 57 -13.61 13.70 -1.09
N LEU A 58 -12.72 14.08 -0.16
CA LEU A 58 -13.12 14.85 1.02
C LEU A 58 -13.65 16.24 0.66
N THR A 59 -13.12 16.89 -0.38
CA THR A 59 -13.59 18.22 -0.81
C THR A 59 -14.97 18.18 -1.47
N MET A 60 -15.41 17.01 -1.92
CA MET A 60 -16.73 16.80 -2.51
C MET A 60 -17.82 16.58 -1.46
N ILE A 61 -17.47 16.34 -0.19
CA ILE A 61 -18.45 16.13 0.89
C ILE A 61 -19.03 17.50 1.31
N PRO A 62 -20.36 17.66 1.37
CA PRO A 62 -20.99 18.91 1.76
C PRO A 62 -20.64 19.31 3.20
N ALA A 63 -20.49 20.62 3.43
CA ALA A 63 -20.12 21.17 4.74
C ALA A 63 -21.15 20.92 5.86
N SER A 64 -22.40 20.59 5.50
CA SER A 64 -23.48 20.26 6.42
C SER A 64 -23.38 18.84 7.02
N PHE A 65 -22.39 18.05 6.61
CA PHE A 65 -22.24 16.68 7.11
C PHE A 65 -21.68 16.65 8.53
N GLU A 66 -22.43 16.07 9.46
CA GLU A 66 -22.15 16.05 10.90
C GLU A 66 -20.78 15.46 11.26
N TYR A 67 -20.31 14.46 10.51
CA TYR A 67 -19.03 13.79 10.78
C TYR A 67 -17.88 14.25 9.89
N LEU A 68 -18.02 15.38 9.16
CA LEU A 68 -17.03 15.85 8.20
C LEU A 68 -15.64 16.02 8.81
N GLU A 69 -15.56 16.57 10.02
CA GLU A 69 -14.28 16.76 10.71
C GLU A 69 -13.60 15.43 11.07
N MET A 70 -14.38 14.44 11.49
CA MET A 70 -13.88 13.09 11.77
C MET A 70 -13.34 12.43 10.50
N PHE A 71 -14.07 12.50 9.39
CA PHE A 71 -13.61 11.96 8.10
C PHE A 71 -12.33 12.63 7.62
N LYS A 72 -12.24 13.96 7.71
CA LYS A 72 -11.03 14.71 7.39
C LYS A 72 -9.85 14.27 8.24
N ALA A 73 -10.02 14.20 9.56
CA ALA A 73 -8.98 13.78 10.49
C ALA A 73 -8.51 12.33 10.23
N VAL A 74 -9.46 11.41 9.97
CA VAL A 74 -9.16 10.01 9.68
C VAL A 74 -8.38 9.86 8.37
N VAL A 75 -8.85 10.47 7.29
CA VAL A 75 -8.21 10.35 5.98
C VAL A 75 -6.82 10.98 5.99
N ILE A 76 -6.67 12.18 6.54
CA ILE A 76 -5.35 12.84 6.65
C ILE A 76 -4.42 12.02 7.54
N GLY A 77 -4.90 11.52 8.67
CA GLY A 77 -4.12 10.67 9.58
C GLY A 77 -3.65 9.37 8.92
N VAL A 78 -4.54 8.67 8.20
CA VAL A 78 -4.22 7.44 7.47
C VAL A 78 -3.22 7.71 6.35
N ILE A 79 -3.38 8.81 5.60
CA ILE A 79 -2.42 9.23 4.56
C ILE A 79 -1.05 9.39 5.20
N MET A 80 -0.90 10.28 6.18
CA MET A 80 0.39 10.54 6.83
C MET A 80 1.05 9.27 7.38
N LEU A 81 0.31 8.45 8.12
CA LEU A 81 0.82 7.19 8.67
C LEU A 81 1.29 6.24 7.56
N SER A 82 0.51 6.10 6.48
CA SER A 82 0.86 5.24 5.36
C SER A 82 2.09 5.72 4.61
N THR A 83 2.28 7.03 4.42
CA THR A 83 3.44 7.56 3.70
C THR A 83 4.74 7.20 4.40
N PHE A 84 4.80 7.35 5.73
CA PHE A 84 6.00 7.03 6.49
C PHE A 84 6.20 5.52 6.68
N LEU A 85 5.17 4.81 7.14
CA LEU A 85 5.28 3.38 7.46
C LEU A 85 5.51 2.53 6.21
N TYR A 86 4.81 2.80 5.11
CA TYR A 86 4.96 1.99 3.90
C TYR A 86 6.33 2.22 3.25
N SER A 87 6.82 3.46 3.23
CA SER A 87 8.16 3.77 2.71
C SER A 87 9.25 3.08 3.54
N MET A 88 9.12 3.08 4.87
CA MET A 88 10.05 2.35 5.75
C MET A 88 10.00 0.84 5.49
N MET A 89 8.80 0.25 5.43
CA MET A 89 8.64 -1.19 5.16
C MET A 89 9.19 -1.57 3.79
N LEU A 90 8.97 -0.75 2.77
CA LEU A 90 9.51 -0.96 1.43
C LEU A 90 11.05 -0.95 1.44
N MET A 91 11.66 0.04 2.11
CA MET A 91 13.11 0.09 2.26
C MET A 91 13.67 -1.12 3.00
N LEU A 92 12.98 -1.62 4.03
CA LEU A 92 13.38 -2.82 4.76
C LEU A 92 13.31 -4.09 3.90
N ILE A 93 12.23 -4.26 3.12
CA ILE A 93 12.05 -5.40 2.22
C ILE A 93 13.14 -5.40 1.14
N ILE A 94 13.35 -4.26 0.49
CA ILE A 94 14.40 -4.13 -0.52
C ILE A 94 15.76 -4.37 0.14
N GLY A 95 16.02 -3.74 1.29
CA GLY A 95 17.24 -3.83 2.07
C GLY A 95 17.66 -5.26 2.41
N ARG A 96 16.72 -6.07 2.90
CA ARG A 96 16.96 -7.46 3.31
C ARG A 96 17.15 -8.40 2.12
N ASN A 97 16.61 -8.07 0.96
CA ASN A 97 16.61 -8.92 -0.22
C ASN A 97 17.45 -8.37 -1.39
N LYS A 98 18.32 -7.38 -1.13
CA LYS A 98 19.16 -6.70 -2.14
C LYS A 98 19.92 -7.64 -3.06
N GLU A 99 20.45 -8.74 -2.53
CA GLU A 99 21.25 -9.69 -3.31
C GLU A 99 20.43 -10.45 -4.34
N HIS A 100 19.22 -10.88 -3.96
CA HIS A 100 18.31 -11.56 -4.88
C HIS A 100 17.75 -10.61 -5.94
N PHE A 101 17.43 -9.36 -5.58
CA PHE A 101 17.01 -8.35 -6.56
C PHE A 101 18.15 -8.01 -7.53
N ARG A 102 19.40 -7.98 -7.07
CA ARG A 102 20.59 -7.79 -7.92
C ARG A 102 20.78 -8.95 -8.88
N ALA A 103 20.59 -10.19 -8.41
CA ALA A 103 20.69 -11.39 -9.24
C ALA A 103 19.58 -11.45 -10.31
N GLU A 104 18.34 -11.13 -9.96
CA GLU A 104 17.21 -11.03 -10.91
C GLU A 104 17.48 -9.96 -11.99
N LYS A 105 17.96 -8.77 -11.59
CA LYS A 105 18.33 -7.71 -12.54
C LYS A 105 19.45 -8.12 -13.50
N LEU A 106 20.44 -8.87 -13.03
CA LEU A 106 21.55 -9.37 -13.86
C LEU A 106 21.09 -10.47 -14.84
N ALA A 107 20.06 -11.24 -14.48
CA ALA A 107 19.48 -12.25 -15.36
C ALA A 107 18.58 -11.68 -16.46
N GLU A 108 17.92 -10.54 -16.21
CA GLU A 108 17.09 -9.83 -17.21
C GLU A 108 17.90 -9.02 -18.24
N HIS A 109 19.17 -8.70 -17.95
CA HIS A 109 20.05 -7.94 -18.84
C HIS A 109 21.37 -8.69 -19.08
N PRO A 110 21.40 -9.69 -19.98
CA PRO A 110 22.64 -10.34 -20.42
C PRO A 110 23.54 -9.39 -21.24
#